data_AF-X1SG37-F1
#
_entry.id   AF-X1SG37-F1
#
_cell.length_a   1.000
_cell.length_b   1.000
_cell.length_c   1.000
_cell.angle_alpha   90.00
_cell.angle_beta   90.00
_cell.angle_gamma   90.00
#
_symmetry.space_group_name_H-M   'P 1'
#
loop_
_entity.id
_entity.type
_entity.pdbx_description
1 polymer ?
#
loop_
_entity_poly.entity_id
_entity_poly.type
_entity_poly.pdbx_seq_one_letter_code
_entity_poly.pdbx_strand_id
1 'polypeptide(L)'
;MDYLYPAFAENVEKMSGGRVTIEVYASGEVAAAGAEFDAVQAGMLDIAMCWPSYHAGSVPAAELEASVCGGLSDTMEVEVLFWKKGWAKILREAYAPFGLEYLGPSLCYGGYYLVTRDP
;
A
#
# COMPACT_ATOMS: atom_id res chain seq x y z
N MET A 1 -11.48 7.96 -1.41
CA MET A 1 -10.05 7.80 -1.76
C MET A 1 -9.42 9.16 -2.04
N ASP A 2 -10.09 10.03 -2.80
CA ASP A 2 -9.59 11.35 -3.26
C ASP A 2 -9.23 12.37 -2.16
N TYR A 3 -9.56 12.11 -0.89
CA TYR A 3 -9.18 12.97 0.23
C TYR A 3 -8.01 12.42 1.07
N LEU A 4 -7.73 11.12 1.00
CA LEU A 4 -6.73 10.48 1.86
C LEU A 4 -5.31 10.86 1.44
N TYR A 5 -5.01 10.74 0.14
CA TYR A 5 -3.67 11.03 -0.38
C TYR A 5 -3.30 12.51 -0.32
N PRO A 6 -4.20 13.47 -0.66
CA PRO A 6 -3.89 14.88 -0.46
C PRO A 6 -3.69 15.23 1.03
N ALA A 7 -4.46 14.65 1.94
CA ALA A 7 -4.27 14.88 3.38
C ALA A 7 -2.93 14.31 3.88
N PHE A 8 -2.50 13.15 3.37
CA PHE A 8 -1.17 12.61 3.65
C PHE A 8 -0.07 13.56 3.17
N ALA A 9 -0.14 14.03 1.92
CA ALA A 9 0.80 14.98 1.36
C ALA A 9 0.89 16.28 2.19
N GLU A 10 -0.26 16.85 2.57
CA GLU A 10 -0.32 18.06 3.40
C GLU A 10 0.29 17.83 4.79
N ASN A 11 0.03 16.68 5.40
CA ASN A 11 0.61 16.34 6.71
C ASN A 11 2.13 16.18 6.64
N VAL A 12 2.65 15.54 5.59
CA VAL A 12 4.09 15.40 5.37
C VAL A 12 4.75 16.77 5.19
N GLU A 13 4.14 17.67 4.41
CA GLU A 13 4.64 19.03 4.23
C GLU A 13 4.69 19.79 5.57
N LYS A 14 3.60 19.76 6.35
CA LYS A 14 3.54 20.41 7.67
C LYS A 14 4.57 19.82 8.64
N MET A 15 4.64 18.50 8.76
CA MET A 15 5.55 17.82 9.70
C MET A 15 7.02 17.97 9.31
N SER A 16 7.31 18.11 8.00
CA SER A 16 8.66 18.35 7.52
C SER A 16 9.08 19.82 7.62
N GLY A 17 8.14 20.73 7.89
CA GLY A 17 8.37 22.18 7.84
C GLY A 17 8.60 22.70 6.42
N GLY A 18 7.92 22.11 5.43
CA GLY A 18 8.04 22.46 4.01
C GLY A 18 9.26 21.88 3.30
N ARG A 19 10.03 20.99 3.95
CA ARG A 19 11.20 20.33 3.33
C ARG A 19 10.82 19.23 2.35
N VAL A 20 9.65 18.61 2.54
CA VAL A 20 9.14 17.54 1.70
C VAL A 20 7.77 17.96 1.20
N THR A 21 7.63 18.04 -0.11
CA THR A 21 6.36 18.32 -0.81
C THR A 21 6.03 17.11 -1.67
N ILE A 22 4.77 16.66 -1.64
CA ILE A 22 4.31 15.50 -2.40
C ILE A 22 3.25 15.95 -3.40
N GLU A 23 3.48 15.67 -4.68
CA GLU A 23 2.48 15.81 -5.72
C GLU A 23 1.74 14.48 -5.91
N VAL A 24 0.41 14.52 -5.91
CA VAL A 24 -0.43 13.32 -5.94
C VAL A 24 -1.00 13.15 -7.34
N TYR A 25 -0.74 11.99 -7.94
CA TYR A 25 -1.24 11.57 -9.24
C TYR A 25 -2.29 10.47 -9.09
N ALA A 26 -3.26 10.43 -10.00
CA ALA A 26 -4.24 9.35 -10.04
C ALA A 26 -3.60 8.04 -10.59
N SER A 27 -4.18 6.88 -10.24
CA SER A 27 -3.75 5.61 -10.84
C SER A 27 -3.97 5.65 -12.35
N GLY A 28 -2.97 5.22 -13.12
CA GLY A 28 -2.98 5.29 -14.59
C GLY A 28 -2.40 6.59 -15.18
N GLU A 29 -2.15 7.62 -14.37
CA GLU A 29 -1.72 8.94 -14.88
C GLU A 29 -0.21 8.97 -15.22
N VAL A 30 0.63 8.39 -14.37
CA VAL A 30 2.09 8.31 -14.57
C VAL A 30 2.53 6.92 -15.03
N ALA A 31 2.04 5.89 -14.36
CA ALA A 31 2.27 4.48 -14.68
C ALA A 31 0.93 3.80 -14.95
N ALA A 32 0.96 2.70 -15.72
CA ALA A 32 -0.24 1.89 -15.94
C ALA A 32 -0.84 1.42 -14.60
N ALA A 33 -2.16 1.37 -14.51
CA ALA A 33 -2.84 0.92 -13.30
C ALA A 33 -2.39 -0.51 -12.92
N GLY A 34 -1.94 -0.68 -11.68
CA GLY A 34 -1.37 -1.94 -11.18
C GLY A 34 0.14 -2.10 -11.39
N ALA A 35 0.81 -1.19 -12.11
CA ALA A 35 2.26 -1.19 -12.32
C ALA A 35 2.99 -0.20 -11.39
N GLU A 36 2.32 0.31 -10.35
CA GLU A 36 2.88 1.35 -9.49
C GLU A 36 4.10 0.85 -8.68
N PHE A 37 4.11 -0.44 -8.31
CA PHE A 37 5.25 -1.08 -7.63
C PHE A 37 6.52 -1.04 -8.50
N ASP A 38 6.39 -1.46 -9.75
CA ASP A 38 7.50 -1.47 -10.72
C ASP A 38 7.95 -0.04 -11.05
N ALA A 39 7.02 0.91 -11.09
CA ALA A 39 7.33 2.32 -11.32
C ALA A 39 8.18 2.93 -10.20
N VAL A 40 7.91 2.59 -8.93
CA VAL A 40 8.77 3.02 -7.80
C VAL A 40 10.11 2.32 -7.86
N GLN A 41 10.12 1.00 -8.11
CA GLN A 41 11.37 0.24 -8.25
C GLN A 41 12.28 0.80 -9.36
N ALA A 42 11.69 1.25 -10.48
CA ALA A 42 12.40 1.84 -11.60
C ALA A 42 12.81 3.31 -11.36
N GLY A 43 12.39 3.92 -10.25
CA GLY A 43 12.65 5.34 -9.93
C GLY A 43 11.82 6.32 -10.76
N MET A 44 10.71 5.88 -11.36
CA MET A 44 9.76 6.77 -12.04
C MET A 44 8.84 7.50 -11.07
N LEU A 45 8.54 6.87 -9.93
CA LEU A 45 7.76 7.43 -8.82
C LEU A 45 8.58 7.31 -7.53
N ASP A 46 8.47 8.29 -6.63
CA ASP A 46 9.15 8.22 -5.33
C ASP A 46 8.38 7.36 -4.31
N ILE A 47 7.05 7.42 -4.37
CA ILE A 47 6.12 6.73 -3.45
C ILE A 47 4.89 6.29 -4.25
N ALA A 48 4.40 5.08 -3.98
CA ALA A 48 3.14 4.60 -4.52
C ALA A 48 2.32 3.82 -3.50
N MET A 49 0.99 3.92 -3.60
CA MET A 49 0.06 3.02 -2.94
C MET A 49 -0.26 1.87 -3.91
N CYS A 50 0.21 0.68 -3.58
CA CYS A 50 0.02 -0.51 -4.42
C CYS A 50 -1.06 -1.41 -3.83
N TRP A 51 -1.77 -2.14 -4.69
CA TRP A 51 -2.63 -3.21 -4.23
C TRP A 51 -1.79 -4.50 -4.04
N PRO A 52 -1.67 -5.05 -2.82
CA PRO A 52 -0.66 -6.08 -2.54
C PRO A 52 -0.74 -7.33 -3.41
N SER A 53 -1.95 -7.71 -3.84
CA SER A 53 -2.13 -8.90 -4.67
C SER A 53 -1.61 -8.76 -6.10
N TYR A 54 -1.30 -7.54 -6.59
CA TYR A 54 -0.71 -7.37 -7.92
C TYR A 54 0.75 -7.80 -7.98
N HIS A 55 1.48 -7.73 -6.86
CA HIS A 55 2.89 -8.11 -6.79
C HIS A 55 3.16 -9.32 -5.88
N ALA A 56 2.11 -10.03 -5.42
CA ALA A 56 2.22 -11.25 -4.63
C ALA A 56 3.09 -12.35 -5.27
N GLY A 57 3.13 -12.43 -6.60
CA GLY A 57 4.01 -13.36 -7.32
C GLY A 57 5.51 -13.05 -7.17
N SER A 58 5.85 -11.79 -6.93
CA SER A 58 7.23 -11.31 -6.73
C SER A 58 7.58 -11.20 -5.24
N VAL A 59 6.62 -10.75 -4.43
CA VAL A 59 6.74 -10.61 -2.98
C VAL A 59 5.70 -11.52 -2.32
N PRO A 60 6.03 -12.79 -2.00
CA PRO A 60 5.06 -13.70 -1.39
C PRO A 60 4.45 -13.17 -0.09
N ALA A 61 5.18 -12.32 0.65
CA ALA A 61 4.68 -11.67 1.86
C ALA A 61 3.53 -10.68 1.60
N ALA A 62 3.38 -10.17 0.37
CA ALA A 62 2.30 -9.26 0.00
C ALA A 62 0.91 -9.93 0.06
N GLU A 63 0.83 -11.26 0.00
CA GLU A 63 -0.44 -11.97 0.25
C GLU A 63 -0.92 -11.81 1.70
N LEU A 64 -0.01 -11.64 2.66
CA LEU A 64 -0.37 -11.38 4.06
C LEU A 64 -1.01 -9.99 4.23
N GLU A 65 -0.65 -9.05 3.35
CA GLU A 65 -1.23 -7.70 3.33
C GLU A 65 -2.61 -7.67 2.66
N ALA A 66 -2.85 -8.54 1.66
CA ALA A 66 -4.05 -8.53 0.84
C ALA A 66 -5.33 -9.02 1.54
N SER A 67 -5.32 -9.24 2.87
CA SER A 67 -6.39 -9.88 3.64
C SER A 67 -6.98 -11.10 2.90
N VAL A 68 -6.31 -12.25 3.08
CA VAL A 68 -6.82 -13.57 2.65
C VAL A 68 -8.29 -13.71 3.06
N CYS A 69 -9.11 -14.38 2.25
CA CYS A 69 -10.52 -14.63 2.58
C CYS A 69 -10.66 -15.26 3.99
N GLY A 70 -11.39 -14.59 4.89
CA GLY A 70 -11.51 -14.99 6.30
C GLY A 70 -10.34 -14.56 7.21
N GLY A 71 -9.41 -13.75 6.70
CA GLY A 71 -8.28 -13.19 7.41
C GLY A 71 -8.64 -11.95 8.22
N LEU A 72 -7.67 -11.04 8.36
CA LEU A 72 -7.80 -9.86 9.21
C LEU A 72 -8.91 -8.92 8.71
N SER A 73 -9.93 -8.76 9.56
CA SER A 73 -11.07 -7.85 9.31
C SER A 73 -11.11 -6.66 10.26
N ASP A 74 -10.33 -6.67 11.34
CA ASP A 74 -10.24 -5.57 12.30
C ASP A 74 -9.01 -4.70 12.04
N THR A 75 -9.24 -3.43 11.71
CA THR A 75 -8.20 -2.41 11.52
C THR A 75 -7.27 -2.26 12.72
N MET A 76 -7.77 -2.37 13.94
CA MET A 76 -6.97 -2.28 15.15
C MET A 76 -6.04 -3.49 15.29
N GLU A 77 -6.48 -4.66 14.87
CA GLU A 77 -5.64 -5.86 14.87
C GLU A 77 -4.50 -5.72 13.87
N VAL A 78 -4.76 -5.22 12.67
CA VAL A 78 -3.72 -4.94 11.66
C VAL A 78 -2.70 -3.92 12.18
N GLU A 79 -3.16 -2.82 12.78
CA GLU A 79 -2.29 -1.81 13.40
C GLU A 79 -1.43 -2.39 14.53
N VAL A 80 -2.03 -3.21 15.42
CA VAL A 80 -1.29 -3.88 16.51
C VAL A 80 -0.27 -4.87 15.96
N LEU A 81 -0.64 -5.65 14.93
CA LEU A 81 0.29 -6.58 14.30
C LEU A 81 1.49 -5.83 13.74
N PHE A 82 1.24 -4.80 12.94
CA PHE A 82 2.25 -3.98 12.30
C PHE A 82 3.19 -3.31 13.32
N TRP A 83 2.64 -2.53 14.26
CA TRP A 83 3.44 -1.71 15.17
C TRP A 83 3.97 -2.43 16.41
N LYS A 84 3.32 -3.53 16.85
CA LYS A 84 3.62 -4.16 18.15
C LYS A 84 4.00 -5.63 18.07
N LYS A 85 3.64 -6.36 17.01
CA LYS A 85 3.88 -7.82 16.90
C LYS A 85 4.92 -8.21 15.86
N GLY A 86 5.65 -7.24 15.31
CA GLY A 86 6.83 -7.49 14.46
C GLY A 86 6.53 -7.58 12.96
N TRP A 87 5.28 -7.36 12.53
CA TRP A 87 4.94 -7.34 11.10
C TRP A 87 5.71 -6.27 10.32
N ALA A 88 5.94 -5.08 10.90
CA ALA A 88 6.71 -4.04 10.23
C ALA A 88 8.11 -4.53 9.82
N LYS A 89 8.77 -5.33 10.67
CA LYS A 89 10.10 -5.88 10.36
C LYS A 89 10.01 -6.86 9.19
N ILE A 90 9.05 -7.78 9.24
CA ILE A 90 8.86 -8.83 8.21
C ILE A 90 8.58 -8.19 6.84
N LEU A 91 7.66 -7.23 6.80
CA LEU A 91 7.27 -6.56 5.55
C LEU A 91 8.43 -5.73 5.00
N ARG A 92 9.16 -4.97 5.84
CA ARG A 92 10.35 -4.25 5.38
C ARG A 92 11.43 -5.17 4.83
N GLU A 93 11.70 -6.29 5.50
CA GLU A 93 12.66 -7.29 5.02
C GLU A 93 12.21 -7.94 3.69
N ALA A 94 10.90 -8.07 3.46
CA ALA A 94 10.36 -8.62 2.22
C ALA A 94 10.47 -7.65 1.03
N TYR A 95 10.35 -6.34 1.27
CA TYR A 95 10.43 -5.30 0.22
C TYR A 95 11.86 -4.83 -0.05
N ALA A 96 12.76 -4.93 0.92
CA ALA A 96 14.15 -4.49 0.80
C ALA A 96 14.92 -5.06 -0.42
N PRO A 97 14.76 -6.34 -0.83
CA PRO A 97 15.42 -6.87 -2.03
C PRO A 97 15.02 -6.16 -3.33
N PHE A 98 13.88 -5.48 -3.35
CA PHE A 98 13.38 -4.71 -4.48
C PHE A 98 13.85 -3.25 -4.44
N GLY A 99 14.65 -2.87 -3.43
CA GLY A 99 15.07 -1.49 -3.20
C GLY A 99 13.97 -0.62 -2.59
N LEU A 100 12.91 -1.23 -2.05
CA LEU A 100 11.72 -0.54 -1.56
C LEU A 100 11.64 -0.60 -0.03
N GLU A 101 11.14 0.47 0.58
CA GLU A 101 10.87 0.56 2.02
C GLU A 101 9.36 0.51 2.25
N TYR A 102 8.91 -0.45 3.06
CA TYR A 102 7.50 -0.57 3.42
C TYR A 102 7.14 0.43 4.54
N LEU A 103 6.37 1.47 4.19
CA LEU A 103 6.06 2.57 5.11
C LEU A 103 4.96 2.22 6.13
N GLY A 104 3.94 1.46 5.72
CA GLY A 104 2.81 1.13 6.58
C GLY A 104 1.67 0.44 5.81
N PRO A 105 0.75 -0.22 6.52
CA PRO A 105 -0.39 -0.90 5.91
C PRO A 105 -1.40 0.11 5.36
N SER A 106 -1.90 -0.17 4.15
CA SER A 106 -3.11 0.47 3.62
C SER A 106 -4.32 -0.35 4.04
N LEU A 107 -5.22 0.24 4.82
CA LEU A 107 -6.43 -0.42 5.28
C LEU A 107 -7.56 -0.16 4.29
N CYS A 108 -7.81 -1.13 3.41
CA CYS A 108 -8.94 -1.09 2.49
C CYS A 108 -10.18 -1.73 3.13
N TYR A 109 -11.20 -0.93 3.40
CA TYR A 109 -12.54 -1.43 3.75
C TYR A 109 -13.34 -1.65 2.46
N GLY A 110 -13.52 -2.90 2.09
CA GLY A 110 -14.36 -3.27 0.95
C GLY A 110 -14.56 -4.77 0.94
N GLY A 111 -15.77 -5.23 1.25
CA GLY A 111 -16.09 -6.65 1.20
C GLY A 111 -15.90 -7.20 -0.21
N TYR A 112 -15.38 -8.42 -0.32
CA TYR A 112 -15.43 -9.18 -1.57
C TYR A 112 -16.89 -9.40 -1.94
N TYR A 113 -17.30 -8.91 -3.10
CA TYR A 113 -18.64 -9.12 -3.61
C TYR A 113 -18.63 -10.23 -4.65
N LEU A 114 -19.59 -11.15 -4.55
CA LEU A 114 -19.88 -12.07 -5.64
C LEU A 114 -20.87 -11.39 -6.59
N VAL A 115 -20.58 -11.47 -7.87
CA VAL A 115 -21.50 -11.05 -8.93
C VAL A 115 -21.62 -12.18 -9.94
N THR A 116 -22.86 -12.54 -10.25
CA THR A 116 -23.20 -13.50 -11.30
C THR A 116 -24.25 -12.87 -12.21
N ARG A 117 -24.28 -13.27 -13.49
CA ARG A 117 -25.34 -12.87 -14.43
C ARG A 117 -26.67 -13.55 -14.08
N ASP A 118 -26.59 -14.78 -13.60
CA ASP A 118 -27.71 -15.66 -13.33
C ASP A 118 -27.52 -16.30 -11.93
N PRO A 119 -28.56 -16.37 -11.07
CA PRO A 119 -28.45 -16.80 -9.68
C PRO A 119 -27.81 -18.17 -9.45
#